data_AF-A0A4T2BUG7-F1
#
_entry.id   AF-A0A4T2BUG7-F1
#
_cell.length_a   1.000
_cell.length_b   1.000
_cell.length_c   1.000
_cell.angle_alpha   90.00
_cell.angle_beta   90.00
_cell.angle_gamma   90.00
#
_symmetry.space_group_name_H-M   'P 1'
#
loop_
_entity.id
_entity.type
_entity.pdbx_description
1 polymer ?
#
loop_
_entity_poly.entity_id
_entity_poly.type
_entity_poly.pdbx_seq_one_letter_code
_entity_poly.pdbx_strand_id
1 'polypeptide(L)'
;MKKRLTIAALMIAGLALTGCSASKVTSAAPDTASAVAAAPAAPAAPAAPAAPAVSSEFKAALVSAGTYSDSMHMSKAGIFDQLTSAYGGKFSTDAAQYAVDNVKADWNANALASAVEYQKMSMSPAAIGDQLSSPNGGKFTADEAAYAVANLK
;
A
#
# COMPACT_ATOMS: atom_id res chain seq x y z
N MET A 1 21.26 15.81 -22.91
CA MET A 1 22.42 14.96 -23.25
C MET A 1 22.19 13.58 -22.63
N LYS A 2 22.10 12.54 -23.47
CA LYS A 2 21.80 11.15 -23.06
C LYS A 2 23.12 10.37 -23.09
N LYS A 3 23.54 9.75 -21.98
CA LYS A 3 24.61 8.75 -21.98
C LYS A 3 24.13 7.48 -21.28
N ARG A 4 24.06 6.41 -22.06
CA ARG A 4 23.87 5.00 -21.67
C ARG A 4 25.25 4.32 -21.73
N LEU A 5 25.54 3.35 -20.85
CA LEU A 5 26.58 2.30 -21.03
C LEU A 5 26.47 1.27 -19.87
N THR A 6 25.75 0.16 -20.05
CA THR A 6 26.24 -1.23 -20.33
C THR A 6 27.12 -1.90 -19.28
N ILE A 7 26.48 -2.81 -18.53
CA ILE A 7 26.81 -4.23 -18.18
C ILE A 7 28.26 -4.70 -18.37
N ALA A 8 28.80 -5.30 -17.30
CA ALA A 8 29.82 -6.36 -17.38
C ALA A 8 29.46 -7.49 -16.40
N ALA A 9 29.33 -8.70 -16.94
CA ALA A 9 29.27 -9.98 -16.25
C ALA A 9 30.52 -10.79 -16.64
N LEU A 10 31.08 -11.63 -15.76
CA LEU A 10 31.86 -12.86 -16.06
C LEU A 10 32.43 -13.46 -14.73
N MET A 11 32.02 -14.67 -14.33
CA MET A 11 32.76 -15.98 -14.38
C MET A 11 33.48 -16.34 -13.05
N ILE A 12 33.11 -17.35 -12.24
CA ILE A 12 33.00 -18.85 -12.34
C ILE A 12 34.26 -19.62 -11.86
N ALA A 13 33.99 -20.72 -11.11
CA ALA A 13 34.76 -21.96 -10.81
C ALA A 13 35.45 -22.07 -9.41
N GLY A 14 35.41 -23.19 -8.66
CA GLY A 14 34.85 -24.55 -8.84
C GLY A 14 35.26 -25.53 -7.70
N LEU A 15 35.05 -26.85 -7.95
CA LEU A 15 35.49 -28.11 -7.25
C LEU A 15 34.55 -28.68 -6.14
N ALA A 16 34.29 -30.00 -5.99
CA ALA A 16 34.82 -31.22 -6.63
C ALA A 16 33.88 -32.47 -6.46
N LEU A 17 33.98 -33.36 -7.46
CA LEU A 17 33.94 -34.86 -7.52
C LEU A 17 33.14 -35.71 -6.50
N THR A 18 32.28 -36.64 -7.00
CA THR A 18 32.47 -38.12 -6.88
C THR A 18 31.53 -38.95 -7.80
N GLY A 19 32.12 -39.73 -8.72
CA GLY A 19 31.96 -41.19 -8.92
C GLY A 19 30.63 -41.88 -9.31
N CYS A 20 30.65 -42.57 -10.46
CA CYS A 20 29.62 -43.38 -11.13
C CYS A 20 29.39 -44.81 -10.59
N SER A 21 28.22 -45.43 -10.91
CA SER A 21 28.13 -46.65 -11.74
C SER A 21 26.70 -47.14 -11.99
N ALA A 22 26.49 -47.68 -13.19
CA ALA A 22 25.21 -48.03 -13.84
C ALA A 22 24.79 -49.50 -13.63
N SER A 23 23.51 -49.81 -13.84
CA SER A 23 23.04 -51.01 -14.59
C SER A 23 21.51 -51.00 -14.80
N LYS A 24 21.09 -51.56 -15.94
CA LYS A 24 19.78 -51.47 -16.61
C LYS A 24 19.09 -52.85 -16.60
N VAL A 25 17.83 -52.98 -16.18
CA VAL A 25 16.91 -54.13 -16.42
C VAL A 25 15.47 -53.61 -16.24
N THR A 26 14.63 -53.44 -17.27
CA THR A 26 13.73 -54.39 -17.97
C THR A 26 12.46 -54.80 -17.19
N SER A 27 11.31 -54.33 -17.72
CA SER A 27 10.01 -55.00 -17.94
C SER A 27 9.00 -55.29 -16.80
N ALA A 28 7.76 -54.92 -17.15
CA ALA A 28 6.44 -55.52 -16.84
C ALA A 28 5.77 -55.27 -15.47
N ALA A 29 4.59 -54.62 -15.54
CA ALA A 29 3.50 -54.67 -14.57
C ALA A 29 2.80 -56.06 -14.61
N PRO A 30 1.94 -56.47 -13.64
CA PRO A 30 0.66 -55.79 -13.36
C PRO A 30 0.15 -55.80 -11.88
N ASP A 31 -0.92 -55.02 -11.64
CA ASP A 31 -2.07 -55.21 -10.70
C ASP A 31 -1.79 -55.60 -9.23
N THR A 32 -2.29 -54.95 -8.17
CA THR A 32 -3.67 -54.46 -7.93
C THR A 32 -3.79 -53.70 -6.60
N ALA A 33 -4.67 -52.69 -6.60
CA ALA A 33 -5.66 -52.30 -5.58
C ALA A 33 -5.33 -51.45 -4.32
N SER A 34 -6.10 -50.35 -4.23
CA SER A 34 -6.51 -49.52 -3.08
C SER A 34 -5.53 -48.41 -2.65
N ALA A 35 -5.56 -47.17 -3.15
CA ALA A 35 -6.66 -46.29 -3.56
C ALA A 35 -7.64 -45.90 -2.43
N VAL A 36 -7.20 -44.95 -1.60
CA VAL A 36 -8.04 -43.91 -0.98
C VAL A 36 -7.43 -42.59 -1.48
N ALA A 37 -7.90 -41.99 -2.57
CA ALA A 37 -9.14 -41.21 -2.67
C ALA A 37 -9.20 -40.05 -1.66
N ALA A 38 -8.47 -38.97 -1.98
CA ALA A 38 -8.99 -37.63 -1.80
C ALA A 38 -8.69 -36.87 -3.09
N ALA A 39 -9.73 -36.74 -3.91
CA ALA A 39 -9.77 -35.96 -5.13
C ALA A 39 -9.32 -34.50 -4.86
N PRO A 40 -8.76 -33.82 -5.86
CA PRO A 40 -8.28 -32.45 -5.72
C PRO A 40 -9.43 -31.57 -5.25
N ALA A 41 -9.25 -30.86 -4.13
CA ALA A 41 -10.14 -29.79 -3.77
C ALA A 41 -10.06 -28.75 -4.90
N ALA A 42 -11.08 -28.77 -5.75
CA ALA A 42 -11.27 -27.81 -6.81
C ALA A 42 -11.16 -26.40 -6.20
N PRO A 43 -10.45 -25.47 -6.87
CA PRO A 43 -10.37 -24.09 -6.42
C PRO A 43 -11.80 -23.58 -6.22
N ALA A 44 -12.07 -23.06 -5.02
CA ALA A 44 -13.34 -22.41 -4.72
C ALA A 44 -13.58 -21.35 -5.80
N ALA A 45 -14.58 -21.60 -6.65
CA ALA A 45 -14.99 -20.65 -7.66
C ALA A 45 -15.40 -19.35 -6.95
N PRO A 46 -14.86 -18.19 -7.38
CA PRO A 46 -15.23 -16.91 -6.79
C PRO A 46 -16.73 -16.70 -6.91
N ALA A 47 -17.36 -16.35 -5.79
CA ALA A 47 -18.75 -15.89 -5.80
C ALA A 47 -18.87 -14.72 -6.80
N ALA A 48 -19.84 -14.84 -7.72
CA ALA A 48 -20.05 -13.86 -8.78
C ALA A 48 -20.36 -12.47 -8.20
N PRO A 49 -19.77 -11.39 -8.75
CA PRO A 49 -19.93 -10.04 -8.23
C PRO A 49 -21.29 -9.44 -8.58
N ALA A 50 -21.97 -8.85 -7.59
CA ALA A 50 -23.04 -7.90 -7.83
C ALA A 50 -22.46 -6.59 -8.40
N ALA A 51 -23.06 -6.05 -9.47
CA ALA A 51 -22.70 -4.78 -10.11
C ALA A 51 -23.04 -3.54 -9.24
N PRO A 52 -22.47 -2.33 -9.50
CA PRO A 52 -22.06 -1.41 -8.45
C PRO A 52 -23.12 -0.35 -8.09
N ALA A 53 -23.86 -0.59 -7.03
CA ALA A 53 -24.04 0.47 -6.04
C ALA A 53 -22.68 0.68 -5.36
N VAL A 54 -22.35 1.90 -4.92
CA VAL A 54 -21.15 2.16 -4.09
C VAL A 54 -21.05 1.04 -3.06
N SER A 55 -20.06 0.17 -3.21
CA SER A 55 -20.01 -1.08 -2.46
C SER A 55 -19.88 -0.76 -0.97
N SER A 56 -20.20 -1.71 -0.09
CA SER A 56 -20.02 -1.54 1.36
C SER A 56 -18.59 -1.10 1.71
N GLU A 57 -17.60 -1.58 0.97
CA GLU A 57 -16.19 -1.18 1.11
C GLU A 57 -15.99 0.32 0.85
N PHE A 58 -16.53 0.85 -0.24
CA PHE A 58 -16.37 2.28 -0.60
C PHE A 58 -17.03 3.19 0.44
N LYS A 59 -18.19 2.78 0.99
CA LYS A 59 -18.86 3.51 2.07
C LYS A 59 -18.03 3.47 3.36
N ALA A 60 -17.48 2.31 3.71
CA ALA A 60 -16.63 2.15 4.89
C ALA A 60 -15.34 2.98 4.78
N ALA A 61 -14.72 3.00 3.60
CA ALA A 61 -13.56 3.84 3.32
C ALA A 61 -13.90 5.34 3.47
N LEU A 62 -15.05 5.78 2.95
CA LEU A 62 -15.51 7.17 3.09
C LEU A 62 -15.73 7.58 4.55
N VAL A 63 -16.36 6.73 5.37
CA VAL A 63 -16.54 6.99 6.80
C VAL A 63 -15.20 7.04 7.52
N SER A 64 -14.27 6.15 7.17
CA SER A 64 -12.92 6.13 7.73
C SER A 64 -12.14 7.39 7.35
N ALA A 65 -12.26 7.85 6.10
CA ALA A 65 -11.66 9.11 5.63
C ALA A 65 -12.15 10.31 6.45
N GLY A 66 -13.46 10.39 6.70
CA GLY A 66 -14.04 11.42 7.57
C GLY A 66 -13.44 11.37 8.97
N THR A 67 -13.33 10.17 9.56
CA THR A 67 -12.74 9.99 10.90
C THR A 67 -11.28 10.47 10.96
N TYR A 68 -10.46 10.12 9.95
CA TYR A 68 -9.06 10.58 9.89
C TYR A 68 -8.95 12.09 9.69
N SER A 69 -9.83 12.69 8.87
CA SER A 69 -9.89 14.14 8.72
C SER A 69 -10.26 14.82 10.03
N ASP A 70 -11.34 14.39 10.66
CA ASP A 70 -11.93 15.08 11.81
C ASP A 70 -11.10 14.91 13.09
N SER A 71 -10.54 13.71 13.31
CA SER A 71 -9.85 13.38 14.57
C SER A 71 -8.34 13.52 14.48
N MET A 72 -7.75 13.34 13.30
CA MET A 72 -6.29 13.38 13.10
C MET A 72 -5.84 14.52 12.20
N HIS A 73 -6.78 15.29 11.63
CA HIS A 73 -6.48 16.46 10.81
C HIS A 73 -5.51 16.15 9.67
N MET A 74 -5.63 14.96 9.09
CA MET A 74 -4.71 14.50 8.05
C MET A 74 -4.98 15.21 6.71
N SER A 75 -3.93 15.29 5.88
CA SER A 75 -4.05 15.72 4.49
C SER A 75 -4.80 14.70 3.64
N LYS A 76 -5.30 15.12 2.48
CA LYS A 76 -5.94 14.22 1.50
C LYS A 76 -5.04 13.03 1.15
N ALA A 77 -3.75 13.29 0.89
CA ALA A 77 -2.77 12.27 0.56
C ALA A 77 -2.45 11.36 1.76
N GLY A 78 -2.31 11.94 2.96
CA GLY A 78 -2.10 11.16 4.19
C GLY A 78 -3.26 10.21 4.48
N ILE A 79 -4.51 10.65 4.27
CA ILE A 79 -5.69 9.80 4.45
C ILE A 79 -5.68 8.66 3.44
N PHE A 80 -5.36 8.92 2.17
CA PHE A 80 -5.25 7.87 1.16
C PHE A 80 -4.22 6.80 1.54
N ASP A 81 -3.03 7.22 1.94
CA ASP A 81 -1.96 6.32 2.41
C ASP A 81 -2.44 5.48 3.59
N GLN A 82 -3.20 6.09 4.51
CA GLN A 82 -3.66 5.40 5.71
C GLN A 82 -4.83 4.46 5.47
N LEU A 83 -5.70 4.77 4.50
CA LEU A 83 -6.77 3.86 4.07
C LEU A 83 -6.22 2.62 3.36
N THR A 84 -5.15 2.77 2.58
CA THR A 84 -4.51 1.67 1.84
C THR A 84 -3.45 0.91 2.65
N SER A 85 -2.97 1.49 3.74
CA SER A 85 -1.94 0.90 4.59
C SER A 85 -2.31 -0.49 5.11
N ALA A 86 -1.35 -1.41 5.05
CA ALA A 86 -1.45 -2.73 5.66
C ALA A 86 -1.61 -2.68 7.19
N TYR A 87 -1.34 -1.56 7.84
CA TYR A 87 -1.54 -1.36 9.28
C TYR A 87 -2.68 -0.36 9.59
N GLY A 88 -3.34 0.15 8.55
CA GLY A 88 -4.44 1.11 8.67
C GLY A 88 -5.76 0.49 8.19
N GLY A 89 -6.40 1.15 7.22
CA GLY A 89 -7.72 0.76 6.72
C GLY A 89 -7.74 -0.52 5.89
N LYS A 90 -6.63 -0.90 5.25
CA LYS A 90 -6.50 -2.06 4.35
C LYS A 90 -7.56 -2.10 3.23
N PHE A 91 -8.09 -0.93 2.85
CA PHE A 91 -9.04 -0.81 1.75
C PHE A 91 -8.31 -0.96 0.41
N SER A 92 -9.05 -1.38 -0.62
CA SER A 92 -8.54 -1.30 -1.99
C SER A 92 -8.22 0.15 -2.37
N THR A 93 -7.27 0.31 -3.30
CA THR A 93 -6.87 1.60 -3.86
C THR A 93 -8.09 2.37 -4.40
N ASP A 94 -9.01 1.69 -5.09
CA ASP A 94 -10.19 2.32 -5.68
C ASP A 94 -11.17 2.83 -4.60
N ALA A 95 -11.39 2.06 -3.53
CA ALA A 95 -12.22 2.49 -2.41
C ALA A 95 -11.59 3.66 -1.65
N ALA A 96 -10.27 3.65 -1.44
CA ALA A 96 -9.54 4.73 -0.81
C ALA A 96 -9.56 6.01 -1.66
N GLN A 97 -9.37 5.88 -2.98
CA GLN A 97 -9.45 7.01 -3.92
C GLN A 97 -10.86 7.61 -3.91
N TYR A 98 -11.89 6.78 -4.02
CA TYR A 98 -13.27 7.21 -3.90
C TYR A 98 -13.51 7.95 -2.57
N ALA A 99 -13.01 7.42 -1.46
CA ALA A 99 -13.18 8.03 -0.15
C ALA A 99 -12.57 9.43 -0.08
N VAL A 100 -11.31 9.61 -0.49
CA VAL A 100 -10.66 10.93 -0.43
C VAL A 100 -11.24 11.93 -1.42
N ASP A 101 -11.81 11.48 -2.55
CA ASP A 101 -12.46 12.36 -3.51
C ASP A 101 -13.87 12.80 -3.07
N ASN A 102 -14.52 12.03 -2.20
CA ASN A 102 -15.91 12.29 -1.79
C ASN A 102 -16.05 12.78 -0.34
N VAL A 103 -15.02 12.61 0.49
CA VAL A 103 -15.02 13.11 1.87
C VAL A 103 -15.17 14.64 1.86
N LYS A 104 -16.04 15.14 2.74
CA LYS A 104 -16.23 16.59 2.94
C LYS A 104 -15.30 17.01 4.07
N ALA A 105 -14.15 17.56 3.71
CA ALA A 105 -13.15 18.05 4.64
C ALA A 105 -12.73 19.46 4.25
N ASP A 106 -12.43 20.28 5.25
CA ASP A 106 -11.72 21.54 5.05
C ASP A 106 -10.21 21.26 5.20
N TRP A 107 -9.54 21.09 4.05
CA TRP A 107 -8.13 20.72 4.03
C TRP A 107 -7.22 21.81 4.58
N ASN A 108 -7.62 23.08 4.43
CA ASN A 108 -6.91 24.22 5.00
C ASN A 108 -7.04 24.22 6.53
N ALA A 109 -8.23 23.89 7.07
CA ALA A 109 -8.42 23.70 8.50
C ALA A 109 -7.60 22.52 9.05
N ASN A 110 -7.57 21.39 8.33
CA ASN A 110 -6.73 20.24 8.71
C ASN A 110 -5.24 20.60 8.75
N ALA A 111 -4.76 21.33 7.73
CA ALA A 111 -3.39 21.80 7.66
C ALA A 111 -3.06 22.74 8.84
N LEU A 112 -3.94 23.69 9.15
CA LEU A 112 -3.77 24.60 10.28
C LEU A 112 -3.76 23.85 11.63
N ALA A 113 -4.66 22.89 11.82
CA ALA A 113 -4.68 22.09 13.05
C ALA A 113 -3.39 21.26 13.20
N SER A 114 -2.92 20.62 12.11
CA SER A 114 -1.63 19.94 12.09
C SER A 114 -0.45 20.88 12.37
N ALA A 115 -0.49 22.10 11.82
CA ALA A 115 0.52 23.13 12.06
C ALA A 115 0.61 23.52 13.54
N VAL A 116 -0.54 23.67 14.21
CA VAL A 116 -0.61 23.94 15.65
C VAL A 116 -0.01 22.79 16.46
N GLU A 117 -0.22 21.53 16.07
CA GLU A 117 0.44 20.40 16.73
C GLU A 117 1.97 20.43 16.56
N TYR A 118 2.49 20.75 15.37
CA TYR A 118 3.93 20.94 15.18
C TYR A 118 4.49 22.15 15.93
N GLN A 119 3.70 23.22 16.06
CA GLN A 119 4.06 24.39 16.86
C GLN A 119 4.25 24.02 18.33
N LYS A 120 3.40 23.15 18.89
CA LYS A 120 3.56 22.62 20.27
C LYS A 120 4.85 21.83 20.45
N MET A 121 5.41 21.28 19.38
CA MET A 121 6.73 20.63 19.36
C MET A 121 7.88 21.66 19.24
N SER A 122 7.60 22.95 19.42
CA SER A 122 8.57 24.07 19.34
C SER A 122 9.27 24.22 17.98
N MET A 123 8.61 23.77 16.91
CA MET A 123 9.11 23.96 15.54
C MET A 123 8.93 25.43 15.09
N SER A 124 9.85 25.93 14.26
CA SER A 124 9.71 27.26 13.65
C SER A 124 8.65 27.26 12.54
N PRO A 125 8.03 28.41 12.20
CA PRO A 125 7.03 28.48 11.12
C PRO A 125 7.52 27.93 9.78
N ALA A 126 8.79 28.19 9.43
CA ALA A 126 9.40 27.62 8.22
C ALA A 126 9.50 26.09 8.29
N ALA A 127 10.00 25.55 9.40
CA ALA A 127 10.09 24.10 9.60
C ALA A 127 8.71 23.42 9.63
N ILE A 128 7.68 24.11 10.13
CA ILE A 128 6.30 23.64 10.10
C ILE A 128 5.79 23.54 8.65
N GLY A 129 6.04 24.57 7.82
CA GLY A 129 5.68 24.53 6.39
C GLY A 129 6.36 23.39 5.64
N ASP A 130 7.66 23.19 5.88
CA ASP A 130 8.42 22.08 5.31
C ASP A 130 7.87 20.72 5.79
N GLN A 131 7.52 20.61 7.08
CA GLN A 131 7.01 19.37 7.65
C GLN A 131 5.61 19.02 7.16
N LEU A 132 4.73 20.02 7.01
CA LEU A 132 3.38 19.83 6.47
C LEU A 132 3.42 19.35 5.02
N SER A 133 4.31 19.90 4.20
CA SER A 133 4.43 19.56 2.78
C SER A 133 5.31 18.32 2.52
N SER A 134 6.10 17.89 3.50
CA SER A 134 7.03 16.78 3.36
C SER A 134 6.33 15.47 2.98
N PRO A 135 6.88 14.70 2.02
CA PRO A 135 6.36 13.38 1.66
C PRO A 135 6.36 12.36 2.81
N ASN A 136 7.18 12.58 3.84
CA ASN A 136 7.24 11.73 5.04
C ASN A 136 6.62 12.42 6.28
N GLY A 137 6.08 13.63 6.10
CA GLY A 137 5.41 14.40 7.13
C GLY A 137 3.90 14.49 6.88
N GLY A 138 3.39 15.71 6.80
CA GLY A 138 1.95 15.97 6.66
C GLY A 138 1.38 15.66 5.27
N LYS A 139 2.19 15.63 4.21
CA LYS A 139 1.78 15.45 2.81
C LYS A 139 0.65 16.40 2.34
N PHE A 140 0.54 17.57 2.97
CA PHE A 140 -0.33 18.64 2.49
C PHE A 140 0.21 19.21 1.18
N THR A 141 -0.67 19.80 0.39
CA THR A 141 -0.24 20.60 -0.77
C THR A 141 0.55 21.82 -0.31
N ALA A 142 1.35 22.40 -1.21
CA ALA A 142 2.11 23.61 -0.91
C ALA A 142 1.19 24.77 -0.47
N ASP A 143 0.02 24.90 -1.11
CA ASP A 143 -0.94 25.96 -0.81
C ASP A 143 -1.59 25.77 0.57
N GLU A 144 -1.95 24.54 0.94
CA GLU A 144 -2.50 24.22 2.27
C GLU A 144 -1.45 24.44 3.37
N ALA A 145 -0.20 24.03 3.14
CA ALA A 145 0.90 24.27 4.08
C ALA A 145 1.20 25.78 4.24
N ALA A 146 1.20 26.53 3.13
CA ALA A 146 1.38 27.98 3.16
C ALA A 146 0.23 28.68 3.88
N TYR A 147 -1.01 28.27 3.61
CA TYR A 147 -2.19 28.75 4.34
C TYR A 147 -2.05 28.50 5.83
N ALA A 148 -1.68 27.28 6.24
CA ALA A 148 -1.54 26.92 7.64
C ALA A 148 -0.51 27.81 8.36
N VAL A 149 0.69 27.97 7.78
CA VAL A 149 1.76 28.81 8.34
C VAL A 149 1.34 30.27 8.44
N ALA A 150 0.64 30.80 7.41
CA ALA A 150 0.17 32.18 7.41
C ALA A 150 -0.91 32.47 8.48
N ASN A 151 -1.57 31.43 8.99
CA ASN A 151 -2.66 31.54 9.97
C ASN A 151 -2.29 31.03 11.38
N LEU A 152 -1.02 30.66 11.62
CA LEU A 152 -0.50 30.34 12.95
C LEU A 152 -0.49 31.59 13.85
N LYS A 153 -0.76 31.39 15.14
CA LYS A 153 -0.79 32.45 16.17
C LYS A 153 0.41 32.37 17.10
#